data_AF-A0A929NUQ7-F1
#
_entry.id   AF-A0A929NUQ7-F1
#
_cell.length_a   1.000
_cell.length_b   1.000
_cell.length_c   1.000
_cell.angle_alpha   90.00
_cell.angle_beta   90.00
_cell.angle_gamma   90.00
#
_symmetry.space_group_name_H-M   'P 1'
#
loop_
_entity.id
_entity.type
_entity.pdbx_description
1 polymer ?
#
loop_
_entity_poly.entity_id
_entity_poly.type
_entity_poly.pdbx_seq_one_letter_code
_entity_poly.pdbx_strand_id
1 'polypeptide(L)'
;MGDDAQSSSKRRNRRDRLAAKGGGTAAPDSTAPAEFDVTMPRPLPAGRPAARPAFAYLDDGRVGEFVERSYRLLEEHGIHVSHPVAAAKLGEAGCKVDVDGRLVRIPRELAQEALAATPRAVTLYSKSGRHDLDIPRPDKTFHMRTGTGAHGFIEPDGKWRKLTMDDVKTIAAIGDGLPEVGFIAHPFVNGVPERTSDIHGLATMLANSEKHNWIQPYDVQNVRFLLEMAAVAAGGEENLRAKPIVSCIACSFTPFEFKEMDIEAIIQCGRYGVPIHACSLPTAGGTAPV
;
A
#
# COMPACT_ATOMS: atom_id res chain seq x y z
N MET A 1 -54.72 18.23 -66.46
CA MET A 1 -55.59 19.38 -66.74
C MET A 1 -55.64 20.24 -65.49
N GLY A 2 -55.13 21.48 -65.57
CA GLY A 2 -55.24 22.58 -64.58
C GLY A 2 -54.70 22.28 -63.18
N ASP A 3 -53.53 22.74 -62.77
CA ASP A 3 -53.24 24.13 -62.38
C ASP A 3 -54.44 24.84 -61.72
N ASP A 4 -54.33 25.07 -60.41
CA ASP A 4 -54.37 26.45 -59.94
C ASP A 4 -53.56 26.65 -58.66
N ALA A 5 -52.86 27.78 -58.68
CA ALA A 5 -51.71 28.12 -57.91
C ALA A 5 -52.05 28.96 -56.66
N GLN A 6 -51.05 29.02 -55.78
CA GLN A 6 -50.72 30.19 -54.95
C GLN A 6 -51.65 30.58 -53.79
N SER A 7 -51.15 30.31 -52.60
CA SER A 7 -51.04 31.36 -51.56
C SER A 7 -49.89 31.02 -50.60
N SER A 8 -48.68 31.10 -51.15
CA SER A 8 -47.41 31.18 -50.43
C SER A 8 -47.12 32.63 -50.03
N SER A 9 -47.37 33.04 -48.78
CA SER A 9 -46.73 34.29 -48.28
C SER A 9 -46.60 34.47 -46.75
N LYS A 10 -46.85 33.47 -45.90
CA LYS A 10 -46.75 33.64 -44.44
C LYS A 10 -45.82 32.69 -43.67
N ARG A 11 -44.95 31.93 -44.34
CA ARG A 11 -44.01 30.99 -43.67
C ARG A 11 -42.51 31.23 -43.95
N ARG A 12 -42.14 32.38 -44.49
CA ARG A 12 -40.74 32.84 -44.62
C ARG A 12 -40.50 34.04 -43.71
N ASN A 13 -40.36 33.83 -42.39
CA ASN A 13 -39.67 34.83 -41.54
C ASN A 13 -39.26 34.34 -40.14
N ARG A 14 -39.13 33.03 -39.91
CA ARG A 14 -38.65 32.49 -38.61
C ARG A 14 -37.36 31.68 -38.68
N ARG A 15 -36.81 31.41 -39.86
CA ARG A 15 -35.52 30.69 -40.00
C ARG A 15 -34.32 31.62 -40.25
N ASP A 16 -34.53 32.86 -40.67
CA ASP A 16 -33.42 33.78 -41.02
C ASP A 16 -33.05 34.77 -39.90
N ARG A 17 -33.54 34.56 -38.66
CA ARG A 17 -33.14 35.36 -37.48
C ARG A 17 -32.25 34.62 -36.47
N LEU A 18 -31.83 33.39 -36.77
CA LEU A 18 -30.89 32.63 -35.93
C LEU A 18 -29.50 32.46 -36.56
N ALA A 19 -29.28 33.03 -37.74
CA ALA A 19 -28.01 32.97 -38.47
C ALA A 19 -27.34 34.36 -38.58
N ALA A 20 -27.20 35.08 -37.46
CA ALA A 20 -26.46 36.35 -37.42
C ALA A 20 -26.02 36.74 -36.00
N LYS A 21 -25.28 35.86 -35.30
CA LYS A 21 -24.34 36.25 -34.23
C LYS A 21 -23.17 35.27 -34.21
N GLY A 22 -22.32 35.37 -35.23
CA GLY A 22 -20.97 34.82 -35.20
C GLY A 22 -20.09 35.74 -34.35
N GLY A 23 -19.74 35.28 -33.16
CA GLY A 23 -18.56 35.75 -32.41
C GLY A 23 -17.69 34.53 -32.22
N GLY A 24 -16.66 34.38 -33.05
CA GLY A 24 -15.76 33.24 -33.02
C GLY A 24 -14.90 33.26 -31.77
N THR A 25 -15.09 32.27 -30.90
CA THR A 25 -14.03 31.78 -30.02
C THR A 25 -13.63 30.42 -30.58
N ALA A 26 -12.38 30.30 -31.02
CA ALA A 26 -11.81 29.02 -31.43
C ALA A 26 -12.06 27.98 -30.33
N ALA A 27 -12.50 26.79 -30.71
CA ALA A 27 -12.56 25.67 -29.79
C ALA A 27 -11.13 25.43 -29.25
N PRO A 28 -10.94 25.30 -27.93
CA PRO A 28 -9.61 25.08 -27.37
C PRO A 28 -9.05 23.77 -27.94
N ASP A 29 -7.80 23.85 -28.38
CA ASP A 29 -7.01 22.73 -28.90
C ASP A 29 -6.96 21.61 -27.84
N SER A 30 -7.67 20.51 -28.11
CA SER A 30 -7.82 19.39 -27.18
C SER A 30 -6.56 18.52 -27.07
N THR A 31 -5.41 19.00 -27.57
CA THR A 31 -4.10 18.34 -27.49
C THR A 31 -3.16 18.98 -26.47
N ALA A 32 -3.54 20.11 -25.87
CA ALA A 32 -2.79 20.69 -24.75
C ALA A 32 -3.00 19.84 -23.47
N PRO A 33 -1.94 19.46 -22.74
CA PRO A 33 -2.10 18.82 -21.44
C PRO A 33 -2.89 19.76 -20.53
N ALA A 34 -3.84 19.20 -19.76
CA ALA A 34 -4.54 19.98 -18.76
C ALA A 34 -3.52 20.65 -17.84
N GLU A 35 -3.52 21.98 -17.78
CA GLU A 35 -2.77 22.72 -16.77
C GLU A 35 -3.38 22.36 -15.41
N PHE A 36 -2.78 21.41 -14.73
CA PHE A 36 -3.08 21.16 -13.33
C PHE A 36 -2.50 22.31 -12.53
N ASP A 37 -3.38 23.06 -11.88
CA ASP A 37 -2.97 24.01 -10.86
C ASP A 37 -2.28 23.23 -9.72
N VAL A 38 -0.96 23.19 -9.77
CA VAL A 38 -0.08 22.63 -8.72
C VAL A 38 0.09 23.61 -7.55
N THR A 39 -0.72 24.67 -7.48
CA THR A 39 -0.79 25.49 -6.27
C THR A 39 -1.36 24.64 -5.15
N MET A 40 -0.45 24.05 -4.38
CA MET A 40 -0.71 23.19 -3.25
C MET A 40 -1.79 23.82 -2.36
N PRO A 41 -2.79 23.04 -1.86
CA PRO A 41 -3.66 23.54 -0.82
C PRO A 41 -2.78 24.08 0.31
N ARG A 42 -3.03 25.34 0.66
CA ARG A 42 -2.25 26.12 1.64
C ARG A 42 -1.93 25.22 2.84
N PRO A 43 -0.64 25.07 3.21
CA PRO A 43 -0.29 24.26 4.38
C PRO A 43 -1.11 24.73 5.56
N LEU A 44 -1.68 23.76 6.30
CA LEU A 44 -2.46 24.06 7.49
C LEU A 44 -1.65 25.03 8.35
N PRO A 45 -2.22 26.17 8.77
CA PRO A 45 -1.46 27.19 9.47
C PRO A 45 -0.78 26.58 10.69
N ALA A 46 0.54 26.77 10.78
CA ALA A 46 1.33 26.36 11.92
C ALA A 46 0.86 27.16 13.14
N GLY A 47 0.04 26.54 13.98
CA GLY A 47 -0.57 27.24 15.12
C GLY A 47 -1.34 26.28 16.02
N ARG A 48 -0.67 25.88 17.11
CA ARG A 48 -1.16 25.10 18.27
C ARG A 48 -1.61 23.67 17.89
N PRO A 49 -1.18 22.60 18.60
CA PRO A 49 -1.80 21.30 18.44
C PRO A 49 -3.19 21.40 19.06
N ALA A 50 -4.16 21.90 18.30
CA ALA A 50 -5.55 21.58 18.56
C ALA A 50 -5.59 20.06 18.59
N ALA A 51 -5.99 19.47 19.73
CA ALA A 51 -6.19 18.04 19.84
C ALA A 51 -7.04 17.62 18.64
N ARG A 52 -6.42 16.93 17.67
CA ARG A 52 -7.11 16.55 16.44
C ARG A 52 -8.28 15.68 16.88
N PRO A 53 -9.51 15.97 16.41
CA PRO A 53 -10.66 15.19 16.80
C PRO A 53 -10.40 13.72 16.42
N ALA A 54 -10.41 12.86 17.43
CA ALA A 54 -10.40 11.42 17.23
C ALA A 54 -11.85 10.98 17.00
N PHE A 55 -12.06 10.12 16.02
CA PHE A 55 -13.36 9.52 15.75
C PHE A 55 -13.28 8.04 16.11
N ALA A 56 -14.18 7.60 16.99
CA ALA A 56 -14.25 6.22 17.45
C ALA A 56 -15.72 5.76 17.41
N TYR A 57 -15.95 4.57 16.87
CA TYR A 57 -17.25 3.91 16.89
C TYR A 57 -17.49 3.10 18.16
N LEU A 58 -16.41 2.67 18.82
CA LEU A 58 -16.42 1.79 19.98
C LEU A 58 -15.87 2.52 21.20
N ASP A 59 -16.48 2.29 22.36
CA ASP A 59 -15.93 2.70 23.66
C ASP A 59 -14.85 1.71 24.14
N ASP A 60 -14.12 2.09 25.20
CA ASP A 60 -13.03 1.29 25.77
C ASP A 60 -13.50 -0.10 26.25
N GLY A 61 -14.75 -0.20 26.72
CA GLY A 61 -15.33 -1.47 27.16
C GLY A 61 -15.51 -2.45 26.01
N ARG A 62 -16.06 -1.97 24.88
CA ARG A 62 -16.19 -2.74 23.65
C ARG A 62 -14.83 -3.10 23.06
N VAL A 63 -13.88 -2.17 23.03
CA VAL A 63 -12.50 -2.47 22.59
C VAL A 63 -11.91 -3.60 23.45
N GLY A 64 -12.08 -3.56 24.77
CA GLY A 64 -11.68 -4.62 25.69
C GLY A 64 -12.32 -5.98 25.36
N GLU A 65 -13.61 -6.01 25.01
CA GLU A 65 -14.31 -7.23 24.59
C GLU A 65 -13.70 -7.85 23.32
N PHE A 66 -13.32 -7.04 22.32
CA PHE A 66 -12.67 -7.50 21.09
C PHE A 66 -11.25 -8.04 21.34
N VAL A 67 -10.50 -7.37 22.21
CA VAL A 67 -9.15 -7.81 22.60
C VAL A 67 -9.23 -9.16 23.33
N GLU A 68 -10.15 -9.29 24.28
CA GLU A 68 -10.38 -10.53 25.02
C GLU A 68 -10.76 -11.71 24.10
N ARG A 69 -11.67 -11.47 23.15
CA ARG A 69 -12.05 -12.48 22.15
C ARG A 69 -10.88 -12.86 21.24
N SER A 70 -10.02 -11.91 20.88
CA SER A 70 -8.83 -12.18 20.08
C SER A 70 -7.87 -13.12 20.81
N TYR A 71 -7.61 -12.89 22.11
CA TYR A 71 -6.79 -13.82 22.90
C TYR A 71 -7.41 -15.20 22.99
N ARG A 72 -8.72 -15.28 23.25
CA ARG A 72 -9.42 -16.57 23.29
C ARG A 72 -9.35 -17.33 21.96
N LEU A 73 -9.46 -16.62 20.83
CA LEU A 73 -9.30 -17.23 19.51
C LEU A 73 -7.89 -17.82 19.33
N LEU A 74 -6.84 -17.07 19.68
CA LEU A 74 -5.46 -17.56 19.58
C LEU A 74 -5.18 -18.75 20.51
N GLU A 75 -5.78 -18.76 21.70
CA GLU A 75 -5.56 -19.79 22.72
C GLU A 75 -6.38 -21.07 22.48
N GLU A 76 -7.65 -20.95 22.11
CA GLU A 76 -8.56 -22.09 21.93
C GLU A 76 -8.52 -22.64 20.50
N HIS A 77 -8.54 -21.75 19.50
CA HIS A 77 -8.60 -22.13 18.08
C HIS A 77 -7.21 -22.23 17.48
N GLY A 78 -6.38 -21.20 17.69
CA GLY A 78 -5.02 -21.11 17.15
C GLY A 78 -4.97 -20.62 15.70
N ILE A 79 -3.77 -20.70 15.12
CA ILE A 79 -3.47 -20.31 13.74
C ILE A 79 -2.69 -21.43 13.04
N HIS A 80 -2.93 -21.61 11.74
CA HIS A 80 -2.09 -22.44 10.90
C HIS A 80 -0.80 -21.70 10.55
N VAL A 81 0.33 -22.31 10.84
CA VAL A 81 1.67 -21.82 10.53
C VAL A 81 2.31 -22.80 9.55
N SER A 82 2.31 -22.45 8.27
CA SER A 82 2.79 -23.33 7.21
C SER A 82 4.33 -23.44 7.15
N HIS A 83 5.05 -22.68 7.97
CA HIS A 83 6.51 -22.71 8.06
C HIS A 83 6.99 -23.66 9.19
N PRO A 84 7.56 -24.83 8.88
CA PRO A 84 7.79 -25.90 9.87
C PRO A 84 8.78 -25.50 10.98
N VAL A 85 9.84 -24.79 10.62
CA VAL A 85 10.83 -24.31 11.61
C VAL A 85 10.22 -23.29 12.57
N ALA A 86 9.24 -22.50 12.10
CA ALA A 86 8.61 -21.48 12.93
C ALA A 86 7.59 -22.11 13.87
N ALA A 87 6.80 -23.06 13.39
CA ALA A 87 5.88 -23.84 14.22
C ALA A 87 6.63 -24.57 15.35
N ALA A 88 7.76 -25.22 15.03
CA ALA A 88 8.60 -25.86 16.03
C ALA A 88 9.12 -24.87 17.09
N LYS A 89 9.63 -23.72 16.67
CA LYS A 89 10.09 -22.66 17.58
C LYS A 89 8.99 -22.08 18.46
N LEU A 90 7.78 -21.94 17.93
CA LEU A 90 6.63 -21.54 18.73
C LEU A 90 6.30 -22.60 19.77
N GLY A 91 6.41 -23.89 19.44
CA GLY A 91 6.30 -24.99 20.39
C GLY A 91 7.36 -24.93 21.50
N GLU A 92 8.63 -24.70 21.14
CA GLU A 92 9.73 -24.49 22.10
C GLU A 92 9.47 -23.29 23.03
N ALA A 93 8.82 -22.24 22.52
CA ALA A 93 8.43 -21.04 23.26
C ALA A 93 7.18 -21.22 24.14
N GLY A 94 6.56 -22.41 24.16
CA GLY A 94 5.41 -22.73 25.01
C GLY A 94 4.04 -22.70 24.32
N CYS A 95 3.99 -22.50 22.99
CA CYS A 95 2.75 -22.71 22.25
C CYS A 95 2.36 -24.20 22.18
N LYS A 96 1.07 -24.48 22.10
CA LYS A 96 0.58 -25.84 21.85
C LYS A 96 0.51 -26.06 20.34
N VAL A 97 1.37 -26.92 19.83
CA VAL A 97 1.40 -27.32 18.42
C VAL A 97 0.67 -28.66 18.27
N ASP A 98 -0.16 -28.80 17.24
CA ASP A 98 -0.83 -30.06 16.93
C ASP A 98 0.14 -31.15 16.43
N VAL A 99 -0.39 -32.36 16.29
CA VAL A 99 0.39 -33.55 15.88
C VAL A 99 1.00 -33.36 14.48
N ASP A 100 0.30 -32.67 13.59
CA ASP A 100 0.74 -32.41 12.22
C ASP A 100 1.74 -31.25 12.13
N GLY A 101 2.03 -30.57 13.25
CA GLY A 101 3.06 -29.53 13.35
C GLY A 101 2.68 -28.21 12.68
N ARG A 102 1.39 -27.95 12.43
CA ARG A 102 0.92 -26.80 11.64
C ARG A 102 -0.07 -25.92 12.38
N LEU A 103 -0.92 -26.47 13.25
CA LEU A 103 -1.84 -25.66 14.05
C LEU A 103 -1.17 -25.27 15.37
N VAL A 104 -0.97 -23.97 15.55
CA VAL A 104 -0.33 -23.39 16.73
C VAL A 104 -1.35 -22.61 17.54
N ARG A 105 -1.61 -23.06 18.77
CA ARG A 105 -2.38 -22.32 19.77
C ARG A 105 -1.42 -21.54 20.65
N ILE A 106 -1.65 -20.23 20.75
CA ILE A 106 -0.76 -19.29 21.42
C ILE A 106 -1.37 -18.95 22.78
N PRO A 107 -0.71 -19.28 23.90
CA PRO A 107 -1.15 -18.89 25.23
C PRO A 107 -1.27 -17.36 25.34
N ARG A 108 -2.27 -16.91 26.10
CA ARG A 108 -2.52 -15.48 26.30
C ARG A 108 -1.29 -14.75 26.82
N GLU A 109 -0.62 -15.31 27.80
CA GLU A 109 0.52 -14.71 28.48
C GLU A 109 1.67 -14.47 27.49
N LEU A 110 1.92 -15.44 26.61
CA LEU A 110 2.95 -15.34 25.58
C LEU A 110 2.60 -14.28 24.52
N ALA A 111 1.34 -14.20 24.11
CA ALA A 111 0.88 -13.14 23.20
C ALA A 111 1.02 -11.74 23.83
N GLN A 112 0.67 -11.61 25.11
CA GLN A 112 0.83 -10.36 25.86
C GLN A 112 2.30 -9.97 26.04
N GLU A 113 3.17 -10.92 26.34
CA GLU A 113 4.62 -10.72 26.44
C GLU A 113 5.20 -10.19 25.11
N ALA A 114 4.87 -10.83 23.99
CA ALA A 114 5.31 -10.41 22.66
C ALA A 114 4.83 -8.99 22.31
N LEU A 115 3.56 -8.66 22.62
CA LEU A 115 3.01 -7.32 22.42
C LEU A 115 3.66 -6.27 23.33
N ALA A 116 4.03 -6.63 24.55
CA ALA A 116 4.73 -5.74 25.48
C ALA A 116 6.16 -5.45 25.03
N ALA A 117 6.84 -6.44 24.43
CA ALA A 117 8.18 -6.29 23.87
C ALA A 117 8.20 -5.50 22.54
N THR A 118 7.05 -5.32 21.89
CA THR A 118 6.96 -4.63 20.60
C THR A 118 7.20 -3.11 20.76
N PRO A 119 8.13 -2.50 19.98
CA PRO A 119 8.34 -1.06 20.00
C PRO A 119 7.06 -0.27 19.70
N ARG A 120 6.82 0.82 20.44
CA ARG A 120 5.65 1.69 20.25
C ARG A 120 5.86 2.74 19.14
N ALA A 121 7.09 2.89 18.68
CA ALA A 121 7.45 3.77 17.59
C ALA A 121 8.59 3.17 16.77
N VAL A 122 8.64 3.52 15.48
CA VAL A 122 9.70 3.14 14.54
C VAL A 122 9.90 4.26 13.54
N THR A 123 11.15 4.49 13.11
CA THR A 123 11.45 5.40 12.01
C THR A 123 11.66 4.59 10.74
N LEU A 124 10.92 4.92 9.68
CA LEU A 124 11.16 4.45 8.33
C LEU A 124 12.20 5.38 7.68
N TYR A 125 13.42 4.88 7.50
CA TYR A 125 14.49 5.69 6.93
C TYR A 125 14.38 5.77 5.41
N SER A 126 14.82 6.89 4.86
CA SER A 126 14.96 7.10 3.44
C SER A 126 16.39 6.81 3.01
N LYS A 127 16.59 6.41 1.74
CA LYS A 127 17.95 6.18 1.21
C LYS A 127 18.80 7.45 1.26
N SER A 128 18.17 8.61 1.06
CA SER A 128 18.84 9.92 1.13
C SER A 128 19.04 10.49 2.53
N GLY A 129 18.35 9.95 3.55
CA GLY A 129 18.26 10.54 4.89
C GLY A 129 17.45 11.85 4.99
N ARG A 130 16.80 12.29 3.90
CA ARG A 130 16.00 13.55 3.86
C ARG A 130 14.51 13.34 4.00
N HIS A 131 14.04 12.10 3.86
CA HIS A 131 12.63 11.74 3.84
C HIS A 131 12.29 10.69 4.91
N ASP A 132 13.01 10.72 6.04
CA ASP A 132 12.80 9.80 7.14
C ASP A 132 11.43 10.08 7.80
N LEU A 133 10.75 9.03 8.24
CA LEU A 133 9.36 9.08 8.69
C LEU A 133 9.18 8.37 10.03
N ASP A 134 8.77 9.11 11.06
CA ASP A 134 8.43 8.51 12.34
C ASP A 134 6.99 7.96 12.33
N ILE A 135 6.84 6.71 12.73
CA ILE A 135 5.56 6.03 12.93
C ILE A 135 5.40 5.72 14.42
N PRO A 136 4.31 6.17 15.08
CA PRO A 136 3.31 7.10 14.56
C PRO A 136 3.89 8.51 14.34
N ARG A 137 3.26 9.31 13.48
CA ARG A 137 3.68 10.69 13.26
C ARG A 137 3.61 11.50 14.56
N PRO A 138 4.64 12.31 14.88
CA PRO A 138 4.63 13.16 16.08
C PRO A 138 3.45 14.14 16.12
N ASP A 139 3.00 14.62 14.96
CA ASP A 139 1.88 15.57 14.83
C ASP A 139 0.50 14.90 14.77
N LYS A 140 0.45 13.57 14.93
CA LYS A 140 -0.76 12.73 14.87
C LYS A 140 -1.50 12.79 13.52
N THR A 141 -0.79 13.07 12.42
CA THR A 141 -1.31 12.89 11.04
C THR A 141 -1.02 11.50 10.48
N PHE A 142 -1.39 11.28 9.22
CA PHE A 142 -1.14 10.04 8.48
C PHE A 142 0.02 10.20 7.50
N HIS A 143 0.80 9.14 7.32
CA HIS A 143 1.66 9.02 6.14
C HIS A 143 0.85 8.45 4.98
N MET A 144 0.99 9.04 3.79
CA MET A 144 0.51 8.42 2.56
C MET A 144 1.62 7.56 1.95
N ARG A 145 1.24 6.46 1.30
CA ARG A 145 2.12 5.64 0.46
C ARG A 145 1.37 5.25 -0.82
N THR A 146 2.10 4.95 -1.88
CA THR A 146 1.56 4.51 -3.18
C THR A 146 0.75 3.21 -3.11
N GLY A 147 -0.08 2.92 -4.13
CA GLY A 147 -0.70 1.59 -4.26
C GLY A 147 0.34 0.47 -4.41
N THR A 148 -0.04 -0.77 -4.10
CA THR A 148 0.77 -1.98 -4.33
C THR A 148 -0.09 -3.08 -4.96
N GLY A 149 0.53 -4.08 -5.58
CA GLY A 149 -0.12 -5.28 -6.07
C GLY A 149 -0.94 -5.10 -7.36
N ALA A 150 -0.92 -3.92 -7.99
CA ALA A 150 -1.55 -3.72 -9.28
C ALA A 150 -0.68 -4.35 -10.40
N HIS A 151 -1.28 -5.23 -11.20
CA HIS A 151 -0.63 -5.82 -12.39
C HIS A 151 -0.82 -4.97 -13.65
N GLY A 152 -1.73 -4.00 -13.58
CA GLY A 152 -2.14 -3.15 -14.69
C GLY A 152 -1.80 -1.69 -14.44
N PHE A 153 -1.75 -0.94 -15.54
CA PHE A 153 -1.50 0.48 -15.59
C PHE A 153 -2.61 1.13 -16.43
N ILE A 154 -3.17 2.24 -15.94
CA ILE A 154 -4.15 3.04 -16.66
C ILE A 154 -3.43 4.28 -17.16
N GLU A 155 -3.40 4.44 -18.47
CA GLU A 155 -2.81 5.61 -19.13
C GLU A 155 -3.67 6.87 -18.89
N PRO A 156 -3.10 8.08 -19.08
CA PRO A 156 -3.86 9.33 -18.96
C PRO A 156 -5.08 9.42 -19.89
N ASP A 157 -5.06 8.70 -21.01
CA ASP A 157 -6.19 8.60 -21.95
C ASP A 157 -7.25 7.56 -21.52
N GLY A 158 -7.08 6.95 -20.35
CA GLY A 158 -7.98 5.95 -19.76
C GLY A 158 -7.77 4.53 -20.24
N LYS A 159 -6.81 4.26 -21.14
CA LYS A 159 -6.56 2.90 -21.62
C LYS A 159 -5.83 2.06 -20.60
N TRP A 160 -6.28 0.83 -20.44
CA TRP A 160 -5.62 -0.16 -19.60
C TRP A 160 -4.53 -0.92 -20.39
N ARG A 161 -3.40 -1.16 -19.75
CA ARG A 161 -2.38 -2.12 -20.20
C ARG A 161 -1.70 -2.79 -19.00
N LYS A 162 -0.83 -3.76 -19.28
CA LYS A 162 0.04 -4.35 -18.24
C LYS A 162 1.08 -3.33 -17.76
N LEU A 163 1.36 -3.35 -16.45
CA LEU A 163 2.43 -2.56 -15.84
C LEU A 163 3.79 -3.14 -16.23
N THR A 164 4.72 -2.28 -16.64
CA THR A 164 6.06 -2.62 -17.13
C THR A 164 7.15 -2.04 -16.22
N MET A 165 8.40 -2.43 -16.46
CA MET A 165 9.54 -1.88 -15.73
C MET A 165 9.69 -0.36 -15.82
N ASP A 166 9.34 0.25 -16.96
CA ASP A 166 9.44 1.70 -17.11
C ASP A 166 8.39 2.44 -16.27
N ASP A 167 7.23 1.82 -16.03
CA ASP A 167 6.22 2.38 -15.13
C ASP A 167 6.70 2.42 -13.68
N VAL A 168 7.59 1.52 -13.26
CA VAL A 168 8.22 1.58 -11.94
C VAL A 168 9.01 2.87 -11.78
N LYS A 169 9.77 3.26 -12.81
CA LYS A 169 10.55 4.50 -12.79
C LYS A 169 9.62 5.72 -12.74
N THR A 170 8.52 5.67 -13.49
CA THR A 170 7.48 6.71 -13.45
C THR A 170 6.86 6.81 -12.05
N ILE A 171 6.51 5.68 -11.42
CA ILE A 171 5.98 5.63 -10.06
C ILE A 171 7.00 6.17 -9.06
N ALA A 172 8.28 5.81 -9.19
CA ALA A 172 9.36 6.32 -8.36
C ALA A 172 9.47 7.85 -8.47
N ALA A 173 9.51 8.38 -9.69
CA ALA A 173 9.62 9.81 -9.94
C ALA A 173 8.43 10.60 -9.40
N ILE A 174 7.20 10.11 -9.61
CA ILE A 174 5.98 10.73 -9.06
C ILE A 174 5.98 10.64 -7.53
N GLY A 175 6.27 9.47 -6.99
CA GLY A 175 6.29 9.23 -5.55
C GLY A 175 7.33 10.10 -4.85
N ASP A 176 8.53 10.27 -5.43
CA ASP A 176 9.57 11.14 -4.89
C ASP A 176 9.22 12.63 -5.03
N GLY A 177 8.63 13.02 -6.16
CA GLY A 177 8.26 14.42 -6.46
C GLY A 177 7.11 14.98 -5.63
N LEU A 178 6.23 14.13 -5.10
CA LEU A 178 5.08 14.54 -4.28
C LEU A 178 5.42 14.57 -2.78
N PRO A 179 5.38 15.74 -2.10
CA PRO A 179 5.64 15.84 -0.67
C PRO A 179 4.68 15.05 0.21
N GLU A 180 3.45 14.82 -0.27
CA GLU A 180 2.40 14.09 0.45
C GLU A 180 2.68 12.60 0.53
N VAL A 181 3.37 12.04 -0.47
CA VAL A 181 3.74 10.62 -0.52
C VAL A 181 4.97 10.44 0.36
N GLY A 182 4.81 9.80 1.52
CA GLY A 182 5.90 9.58 2.46
C GLY A 182 6.87 8.49 1.98
N PHE A 183 6.32 7.35 1.56
CA PHE A 183 7.10 6.18 1.18
C PHE A 183 6.41 5.46 0.01
N ILE A 184 7.13 4.58 -0.67
CA ILE A 184 6.68 4.00 -1.95
C ILE A 184 6.66 2.48 -1.84
N ALA A 185 5.54 1.86 -2.21
CA ALA A 185 5.50 0.41 -2.41
C ALA A 185 6.00 0.06 -3.81
N HIS A 186 6.81 -1.00 -3.92
CA HIS A 186 7.17 -1.52 -5.24
C HIS A 186 5.95 -2.20 -5.89
N PRO A 187 5.70 -1.98 -7.19
CA PRO A 187 4.58 -2.60 -7.89
C PRO A 187 4.97 -3.98 -8.45
N PHE A 188 3.96 -4.78 -8.80
CA PHE A 188 4.17 -5.94 -9.66
C PHE A 188 4.54 -5.48 -11.08
N VAL A 189 5.53 -6.12 -11.68
CA VAL A 189 6.03 -5.78 -13.02
C VAL A 189 5.90 -6.93 -14.00
N ASN A 190 5.48 -6.61 -15.23
CA ASN A 190 5.48 -7.54 -16.36
C ASN A 190 6.72 -7.34 -17.24
N GLY A 191 7.00 -8.29 -18.13
CA GLY A 191 8.18 -8.26 -19.02
C GLY A 191 9.43 -8.92 -18.43
N VAL A 192 9.29 -9.53 -17.25
CA VAL A 192 10.30 -10.34 -16.55
C VAL A 192 9.66 -11.66 -16.11
N PRO A 193 10.42 -12.70 -15.73
CA PRO A 193 9.84 -13.91 -15.16
C PRO A 193 8.97 -13.59 -13.94
N GLU A 194 7.75 -14.11 -13.93
CA GLU A 194 6.74 -13.80 -12.90
C GLU A 194 7.24 -14.09 -11.48
N ARG A 195 7.95 -15.22 -11.31
CA ARG A 195 8.53 -15.63 -10.03
C ARG A 195 9.58 -14.67 -9.46
N THR A 196 10.12 -13.75 -10.26
CA THR A 196 11.13 -12.78 -9.81
C THR A 196 10.67 -11.34 -10.03
N SER A 197 9.36 -11.13 -10.26
CA SER A 197 8.79 -9.80 -10.52
C SER A 197 9.08 -8.81 -9.40
N ASP A 198 8.89 -9.21 -8.14
CA ASP A 198 9.25 -8.45 -6.94
C ASP A 198 10.74 -8.08 -6.88
N ILE A 199 11.63 -9.00 -7.26
CA ILE A 199 13.08 -8.76 -7.29
C ILE A 199 13.41 -7.66 -8.31
N HIS A 200 12.90 -7.77 -9.54
CA HIS A 200 13.13 -6.76 -10.58
C HIS A 200 12.49 -5.41 -10.24
N GLY A 201 11.25 -5.44 -9.74
CA GLY A 201 10.51 -4.26 -9.30
C GLY A 201 11.23 -3.52 -8.19
N LEU A 202 11.65 -4.22 -7.13
CA LEU A 202 12.39 -3.62 -6.02
C LEU A 202 13.75 -3.09 -6.46
N ALA A 203 14.52 -3.85 -7.24
CA ALA A 203 15.82 -3.39 -7.73
C ALA A 203 15.71 -2.06 -8.50
N THR A 204 14.68 -1.95 -9.34
CA THR A 204 14.41 -0.73 -10.09
C THR A 204 13.94 0.40 -9.18
N MET A 205 13.09 0.10 -8.20
CA MET A 205 12.64 1.11 -7.25
C MET A 205 13.79 1.67 -6.40
N LEU A 206 14.67 0.80 -5.85
CA LEU A 206 15.84 1.21 -5.07
C LEU A 206 16.82 2.07 -5.88
N ALA A 207 16.94 1.79 -7.19
CA ALA A 207 17.79 2.58 -8.08
C ALA A 207 17.19 3.95 -8.46
N ASN A 208 15.86 4.13 -8.36
CA ASN A 208 15.17 5.30 -8.88
C ASN A 208 14.42 6.13 -7.82
N SER A 209 14.31 5.66 -6.57
CA SER A 209 13.70 6.41 -5.46
C SER A 209 14.69 6.66 -4.33
N GLU A 210 14.61 7.86 -3.75
CA GLU A 210 15.33 8.28 -2.55
C GLU A 210 14.54 8.07 -1.26
N LYS A 211 13.23 7.80 -1.36
CA LYS A 211 12.31 7.57 -0.23
C LYS A 211 12.41 6.13 0.29
N HIS A 212 11.77 5.88 1.43
CA HIS A 212 11.65 4.54 2.00
C HIS A 212 10.85 3.62 1.07
N ASN A 213 11.28 2.37 0.94
CA ASN A 213 10.63 1.39 0.06
C ASN A 213 9.88 0.33 0.86
N TRP A 214 8.62 0.09 0.48
CA TRP A 214 7.77 -0.91 1.09
C TRP A 214 7.72 -2.15 0.20
N ILE A 215 8.06 -3.30 0.78
CA ILE A 215 8.31 -4.55 0.08
C ILE A 215 7.17 -5.53 0.32
N GLN A 216 6.61 -6.04 -0.78
CA GLN A 216 5.78 -7.24 -0.79
C GLN A 216 6.54 -8.38 -1.49
N PRO A 217 7.00 -9.40 -0.77
CA PRO A 217 7.58 -10.58 -1.38
C PRO A 217 6.52 -11.43 -2.08
N TYR A 218 6.88 -12.10 -3.17
CA TYR A 218 5.96 -12.97 -3.92
C TYR A 218 6.29 -14.47 -3.79
N ASP A 219 7.51 -14.81 -3.38
CA ASP A 219 7.95 -16.18 -3.14
C ASP A 219 8.86 -16.25 -1.90
N VAL A 220 8.90 -17.42 -1.25
CA VAL A 220 9.71 -17.65 -0.05
C VAL A 220 11.20 -17.45 -0.33
N GLN A 221 11.69 -17.90 -1.49
CA GLN A 221 13.11 -17.74 -1.84
C GLN A 221 13.45 -16.26 -2.13
N ASN A 222 12.48 -15.45 -2.55
CA ASN A 222 12.72 -14.05 -2.91
C ASN A 222 12.99 -13.18 -1.69
N VAL A 223 12.41 -13.51 -0.53
CA VAL A 223 12.58 -12.75 0.72
C VAL A 223 14.05 -12.42 1.00
N ARG A 224 14.92 -13.44 0.89
CA ARG A 224 16.36 -13.29 1.09
C ARG A 224 16.97 -12.29 0.10
N PHE A 225 16.70 -12.45 -1.19
CA PHE A 225 17.25 -11.57 -2.24
C PHE A 225 16.76 -10.13 -2.08
N LEU A 226 15.50 -9.92 -1.70
CA LEU A 226 14.93 -8.59 -1.46
C LEU A 226 15.67 -7.86 -0.33
N LEU A 227 15.97 -8.56 0.77
CA LEU A 227 16.70 -8.00 1.91
C LEU A 227 18.20 -7.82 1.63
N GLU A 228 18.83 -8.73 0.89
CA GLU A 228 20.22 -8.56 0.42
C GLU A 228 20.35 -7.32 -0.49
N MET A 229 19.41 -7.11 -1.41
CA MET A 229 19.38 -5.89 -2.24
C MET A 229 19.19 -4.63 -1.40
N ALA A 230 18.32 -4.66 -0.40
CA ALA A 230 18.14 -3.54 0.52
C ALA A 230 19.42 -3.26 1.33
N ALA A 231 20.13 -4.31 1.76
CA ALA A 231 21.39 -4.18 2.48
C ALA A 231 22.47 -3.55 1.58
N VAL A 232 22.59 -4.00 0.33
CA VAL A 232 23.51 -3.38 -0.64
C VAL A 232 23.16 -1.92 -0.86
N ALA A 233 21.87 -1.58 -1.04
CA ALA A 233 21.42 -0.21 -1.23
C ALA A 233 21.67 0.70 -0.01
N ALA A 234 21.64 0.14 1.20
CA ALA A 234 21.98 0.85 2.44
C ALA A 234 23.50 0.96 2.68
N GLY A 235 24.33 0.34 1.85
CA GLY A 235 25.79 0.29 2.04
C GLY A 235 26.24 -0.77 3.05
N GLY A 236 25.50 -1.86 3.21
CA GLY A 236 25.80 -3.01 4.07
C GLY A 236 24.68 -3.36 5.04
N GLU A 237 24.70 -4.59 5.57
CA GLU A 237 23.70 -5.06 6.53
C GLU A 237 23.70 -4.27 7.84
N GLU A 238 24.86 -3.85 8.33
CA GLU A 238 24.96 -3.04 9.56
C GLU A 238 24.26 -1.68 9.38
N ASN A 239 24.45 -1.05 8.22
CA ASN A 239 23.79 0.22 7.89
C ASN A 239 22.29 0.04 7.72
N LEU A 240 21.85 -1.05 7.07
CA LEU A 240 20.42 -1.35 6.96
C LEU A 240 19.80 -1.58 8.35
N ARG A 241 20.47 -2.33 9.24
CA ARG A 241 19.98 -2.59 10.59
C ARG A 241 19.88 -1.31 11.42
N ALA A 242 20.85 -0.41 11.29
CA ALA A 242 20.86 0.85 12.01
C ALA A 242 19.82 1.84 11.46
N LYS A 243 19.64 1.87 10.14
CA LYS A 243 18.74 2.77 9.41
C LYS A 243 17.98 2.03 8.31
N PRO A 244 16.91 1.30 8.63
CA PRO A 244 16.20 0.49 7.64
C PRO A 244 15.53 1.37 6.57
N ILE A 245 16.09 1.32 5.36
CA ILE A 245 15.58 2.04 4.18
C ILE A 245 14.41 1.34 3.49
N VAL A 246 14.07 0.15 3.98
CA VAL A 246 12.92 -0.65 3.53
C VAL A 246 12.10 -1.18 4.71
N SER A 247 10.87 -1.56 4.43
CA SER A 247 9.99 -2.34 5.33
C SER A 247 9.31 -3.42 4.51
N CYS A 248 8.92 -4.52 5.14
CA CYS A 248 8.21 -5.61 4.46
C CYS A 248 6.80 -5.77 5.01
N ILE A 249 5.86 -6.17 4.16
CA ILE A 249 4.57 -6.70 4.62
C ILE A 249 4.66 -8.20 4.84
N ALA A 250 3.98 -8.66 5.89
CA ALA A 250 3.59 -10.05 6.05
C ALA A 250 2.07 -10.08 6.27
N CYS A 251 1.36 -10.78 5.40
CA CYS A 251 -0.10 -10.80 5.41
C CYS A 251 -0.60 -12.18 5.82
N SER A 252 -1.45 -12.25 6.86
CA SER A 252 -2.15 -13.49 7.16
C SER A 252 -3.03 -13.89 5.97
N PHE A 253 -3.05 -15.17 5.65
CA PHE A 253 -4.05 -15.77 4.77
C PHE A 253 -5.31 -16.05 5.58
N THR A 254 -6.35 -15.26 5.34
CA THR A 254 -7.60 -15.38 6.12
C THR A 254 -8.43 -16.56 5.62
N PRO A 255 -9.03 -17.36 6.53
CA PRO A 255 -8.98 -17.22 7.99
C PRO A 255 -7.79 -17.96 8.64
N PHE A 256 -7.17 -17.33 9.65
CA PHE A 256 -6.24 -17.94 10.61
C PHE A 256 -5.05 -18.73 10.05
N GLU A 257 -4.48 -18.34 8.92
CA GLU A 257 -3.27 -18.98 8.38
C GLU A 257 -2.15 -17.96 8.11
N PHE A 258 -0.91 -18.37 8.29
CA PHE A 258 0.27 -17.71 7.74
C PHE A 258 0.99 -18.67 6.79
N LYS A 259 1.17 -18.24 5.55
CA LYS A 259 1.90 -18.99 4.53
C LYS A 259 3.39 -18.97 4.84
N GLU A 260 4.11 -19.92 4.26
CA GLU A 260 5.55 -20.07 4.46
C GLU A 260 6.34 -18.79 4.11
N MET A 261 5.99 -18.14 3.00
CA MET A 261 6.60 -16.88 2.56
C MET A 261 6.42 -15.75 3.58
N ASP A 262 5.22 -15.57 4.14
CA ASP A 262 4.94 -14.49 5.09
C ASP A 262 5.71 -14.68 6.42
N ILE A 263 5.83 -15.93 6.88
CA ILE A 263 6.63 -16.25 8.06
C ILE A 263 8.13 -16.07 7.80
N GLU A 264 8.62 -16.48 6.62
CA GLU A 264 10.01 -16.25 6.24
C GLU A 264 10.31 -14.74 6.18
N ALA A 265 9.41 -13.93 5.65
CA ALA A 265 9.52 -12.47 5.68
C ALA A 265 9.65 -11.93 7.11
N ILE A 266 8.82 -12.39 8.05
CA ILE A 266 8.90 -11.99 9.47
C ILE A 266 10.27 -12.35 10.07
N ILE A 267 10.72 -13.60 9.87
CA ILE A 267 11.98 -14.10 10.44
C ILE A 267 13.17 -13.33 9.86
N GLN A 268 13.24 -13.18 8.55
CA GLN A 268 14.37 -12.50 7.91
C GLN A 268 14.37 -11.01 8.22
N CYS A 269 13.21 -10.34 8.27
CA CYS A 269 13.17 -8.94 8.67
C CYS A 269 13.66 -8.73 10.11
N GLY A 270 13.28 -9.61 11.04
CA GLY A 270 13.85 -9.62 12.40
C GLY A 270 15.37 -9.79 12.39
N ARG A 271 15.91 -10.66 11.51
CA ARG A 271 17.35 -10.85 11.34
C ARG A 271 18.04 -9.64 10.74
N TYR A 272 17.46 -8.93 9.79
CA TYR A 272 18.06 -7.76 9.14
C TYR A 272 17.80 -6.44 9.88
N GLY A 273 16.92 -6.42 10.89
CA GLY A 273 16.50 -5.18 11.55
C GLY A 273 15.51 -4.35 10.73
N VAL A 274 14.75 -5.00 9.84
CA VAL A 274 13.77 -4.37 8.95
C VAL A 274 12.38 -4.38 9.60
N PRO A 275 11.66 -3.25 9.61
CA PRO A 275 10.30 -3.20 10.14
C PRO A 275 9.32 -4.07 9.34
N ILE A 276 8.40 -4.73 10.05
CA ILE A 276 7.30 -5.49 9.47
C ILE A 276 5.99 -4.71 9.59
N HIS A 277 5.28 -4.58 8.48
CA HIS A 277 3.86 -4.24 8.45
C HIS A 277 3.05 -5.53 8.55
N ALA A 278 2.56 -5.85 9.76
CA ALA A 278 1.65 -6.97 9.98
C ALA A 278 0.27 -6.62 9.39
N CYS A 279 -0.22 -7.45 8.46
CA CYS A 279 -1.46 -7.20 7.74
C CYS A 279 -2.40 -8.41 7.79
N SER A 280 -3.70 -8.14 7.76
CA SER A 280 -4.74 -9.13 7.54
C SER A 280 -5.80 -8.53 6.61
N LEU A 281 -6.32 -9.31 5.68
CA LEU A 281 -7.27 -8.85 4.66
C LEU A 281 -8.56 -9.69 4.67
N PRO A 282 -9.28 -9.76 5.81
CA PRO A 282 -10.52 -10.51 5.90
C PRO A 282 -11.60 -9.86 5.02
N THR A 283 -12.32 -10.68 4.26
CA THR A 283 -13.51 -10.26 3.53
C THR A 283 -14.74 -10.77 4.27
N ALA A 284 -15.60 -9.86 4.73
CA ALA A 284 -16.85 -10.21 5.41
C ALA A 284 -17.72 -11.10 4.50
N GLY A 285 -18.17 -12.24 5.04
CA GLY A 285 -18.93 -13.26 4.30
C GLY A 285 -18.10 -14.10 3.31
N GLY A 286 -16.82 -13.79 3.11
CA GLY A 286 -15.91 -14.55 2.27
C GLY A 286 -14.91 -15.36 3.09
N THR A 287 -13.96 -14.68 3.70
CA THR A 287 -12.90 -15.26 4.54
C THR A 287 -13.00 -14.88 6.01
N ALA A 288 -14.07 -14.18 6.38
CA ALA A 288 -14.44 -13.83 7.74
C ALA A 288 -15.98 -13.84 7.90
N PRO A 289 -16.50 -13.89 9.14
CA PRO A 289 -17.94 -13.76 9.38
C PRO A 289 -18.55 -12.49 8.77
N VAL A 290 -19.88 -12.50 8.57
CA VAL A 290 -20.69 -11.35 8.10
C VAL A 290 -20.82 -10.30 9.19
#